data_AF-A0A2X3BD74-F1
#
_entry.id   AF-A0A2X3BD74-F1
#
_cell.length_a   1.000
_cell.length_b   1.000
_cell.length_c   1.000
_cell.angle_alpha   90.00
_cell.angle_beta   90.00
_cell.angle_gamma   90.00
#
_symmetry.space_group_name_H-M   'P 1'
#
loop_
_entity.id
_entity.type
_entity.pdbx_description
1 polymer ?
#
loop_
_entity_poly.entity_id
_entity_poly.type
_entity_poly.pdbx_seq_one_letter_code
_entity_poly.pdbx_strand_id
1 'polypeptide(L)'
;MDYTPNNPKILMLDSSQELKTTKNMMCKSLIVATISLFALMIPFVNLLALIVFVAASICYLVGVYHFSKLTHSSVFAYMIYMLICVFVLPLIPIFWIAAYQSITLDSTIIISVVVGLVLVAINVFLFYRICKAMESITCLSHFMLAFKCYIGSVIISLIGLLYLWFNIDMQEFIALYTSGNEMSIFTEKSYQQGGMNDGFIGVSGYMIATFLSALISLASVVFWILGHIRIQEVKVQENLKDNLKN
;
A
#
# COMPACT_ATOMS: atom_id res chain seq x y z
N MET A 1 -37.62 28.26 -13.51
CA MET A 1 -36.44 28.02 -12.67
C MET A 1 -35.46 27.26 -13.52
N ASP A 2 -34.56 27.98 -14.19
CA ASP A 2 -33.52 27.38 -15.03
C ASP A 2 -32.48 26.72 -14.14
N TYR A 3 -32.50 25.39 -14.13
CA TYR A 3 -31.45 24.58 -13.55
C TYR A 3 -30.32 24.50 -14.58
N THR A 4 -29.49 25.55 -14.69
CA THR A 4 -28.21 25.41 -15.37
C THR A 4 -27.36 24.47 -14.50
N PRO A 5 -27.01 23.26 -14.96
CA PRO A 5 -26.09 22.43 -14.22
C PRO A 5 -24.77 23.22 -14.12
N ASN A 6 -24.32 23.53 -12.90
CA ASN A 6 -22.98 24.06 -12.69
C ASN A 6 -22.01 23.05 -13.29
N ASN A 7 -21.52 23.34 -14.49
CA ASN A 7 -20.50 22.54 -15.12
C ASN A 7 -19.27 22.61 -14.21
N PRO A 8 -18.70 21.46 -13.79
CA PRO A 8 -17.55 21.46 -12.91
C PRO A 8 -16.44 22.29 -13.55
N LYS A 9 -15.89 23.24 -12.80
CA LYS A 9 -14.79 24.08 -13.29
C LYS A 9 -13.61 23.18 -13.66
N ILE A 10 -13.23 23.18 -14.94
CA ILE A 10 -12.10 22.39 -15.45
C ILE A 10 -10.86 23.27 -15.47
N LEU A 11 -9.81 22.83 -14.78
CA LEU A 11 -8.48 23.42 -14.84
C LEU A 11 -7.64 22.66 -15.86
N MET A 12 -7.22 23.35 -16.92
CA MET A 12 -6.30 22.81 -17.92
C MET A 12 -4.86 23.02 -17.46
N LEU A 13 -4.00 22.01 -17.62
CA LEU A 13 -2.59 22.07 -17.20
C LEU A 13 -1.83 23.24 -17.85
N ASP A 14 -2.10 23.50 -19.13
CA ASP A 14 -1.43 24.56 -19.89
C ASP A 14 -1.85 25.97 -19.45
N SER A 15 -2.99 26.08 -18.78
CA SER A 15 -3.55 27.33 -18.29
C SER A 15 -3.17 27.67 -16.84
N SER A 16 -2.61 26.72 -16.08
CA SER A 16 -2.31 26.88 -14.65
C SER A 16 -0.88 26.46 -14.32
N GLN A 17 -0.02 27.46 -14.06
CA GLN A 17 1.34 27.23 -13.62
C GLN A 17 1.40 26.53 -12.26
N GLU A 18 0.43 26.78 -11.39
CA GLU A 18 0.32 26.13 -10.09
C GLU A 18 0.07 24.63 -10.26
N LEU A 19 -0.91 24.24 -11.07
CA LEU A 19 -1.21 22.83 -11.36
C LEU A 19 -0.02 22.11 -12.01
N LYS A 20 0.68 22.77 -12.94
CA LYS A 20 1.90 22.22 -13.57
C LYS A 20 3.01 21.96 -12.57
N THR A 21 3.21 22.88 -11.63
CA THR A 21 4.21 22.75 -10.56
C THR A 21 3.85 21.61 -9.61
N THR A 22 2.59 21.55 -9.17
CA THR A 22 2.08 20.50 -8.29
C THR A 22 2.18 19.11 -8.95
N LYS A 23 1.77 18.97 -10.21
CA LYS A 23 1.92 17.72 -10.98
C LYS A 23 3.38 17.28 -11.04
N ASN A 24 4.28 18.19 -11.40
CA ASN A 24 5.71 17.88 -11.49
C ASN A 24 6.28 17.45 -10.13
N MET A 25 5.88 18.10 -9.05
CA MET A 25 6.26 17.73 -7.69
C MET A 25 5.79 16.32 -7.35
N MET A 26 4.51 16.01 -7.57
CA MET A 26 3.95 14.67 -7.34
C MET A 26 4.64 13.60 -8.20
N CYS A 27 4.81 13.84 -9.51
CA CYS A 27 5.42 12.85 -10.40
C CYS A 27 6.88 12.56 -10.05
N LYS A 28 7.70 13.61 -9.90
CA LYS A 28 9.14 13.45 -9.64
C LYS A 28 9.38 12.78 -8.30
N SER A 29 8.68 13.22 -7.25
CA SER A 29 8.82 12.64 -5.91
C SER A 29 8.38 11.18 -5.88
N LEU A 30 7.28 10.82 -6.56
CA LEU A 30 6.81 9.44 -6.66
C LEU A 30 7.82 8.53 -7.38
N ILE A 31 8.41 8.99 -8.49
CA ILE A 31 9.44 8.25 -9.22
C ILE A 31 10.69 8.06 -8.35
N VAL A 32 11.16 9.12 -7.69
CA VAL A 32 12.32 9.06 -6.80
C VAL A 32 12.05 8.11 -5.63
N ALA A 33 10.88 8.21 -4.97
CA ALA A 33 10.51 7.30 -3.89
C ALA A 33 10.48 5.83 -4.36
N THR A 34 9.95 5.58 -5.57
CA THR A 34 9.90 4.22 -6.14
C THR A 34 11.31 3.68 -6.39
N ILE A 35 12.21 4.47 -6.98
CA ILE A 35 13.61 4.07 -7.21
C ILE A 35 14.33 3.83 -5.89
N SER A 36 14.14 4.72 -4.91
CA SER A 36 14.73 4.58 -3.57
C SER A 36 14.24 3.32 -2.86
N LEU A 37 12.99 2.91 -3.04
CA LEU A 37 12.46 1.66 -2.50
C LEU A 37 13.24 0.44 -3.02
N PHE A 38 13.58 0.41 -4.32
CA PHE A 38 14.43 -0.66 -4.87
C PHE A 38 15.86 -0.57 -4.36
N ALA A 39 16.40 0.64 -4.20
CA ALA A 39 17.75 0.84 -3.67
C ALA A 39 17.90 0.37 -2.20
N LEU A 40 16.81 0.29 -1.42
CA LEU A 40 16.84 -0.30 -0.07
C LEU A 40 17.26 -1.78 -0.06
N MET A 41 17.08 -2.49 -1.18
CA MET A 41 17.47 -3.89 -1.30
C MET A 41 18.99 -4.06 -1.50
N ILE A 42 19.71 -2.98 -1.80
CA ILE A 42 21.15 -3.02 -2.03
C ILE A 42 21.87 -2.82 -0.68
N PRO A 43 22.64 -3.82 -0.19
CA PRO A 43 23.44 -3.64 1.02
C PRO A 43 24.41 -2.45 0.86
N PHE A 44 24.74 -1.77 1.96
CA PHE A 44 25.58 -0.56 2.04
C PHE A 44 24.96 0.77 1.54
N VAL A 45 23.94 0.74 0.68
CA VAL A 45 23.23 1.96 0.21
C VAL A 45 21.91 2.20 0.97
N ASN A 46 21.45 1.20 1.72
CA ASN A 46 20.14 1.18 2.38
C ASN A 46 19.84 2.42 3.26
N LEU A 47 20.79 2.90 4.07
CA LEU A 47 20.57 4.06 4.95
C LEU A 47 20.34 5.34 4.13
N LEU A 48 21.17 5.56 3.11
CA LEU A 48 21.03 6.70 2.22
C LEU A 48 19.73 6.61 1.41
N ALA A 49 19.43 5.42 0.87
CA ALA A 49 18.19 5.15 0.15
C ALA A 49 16.95 5.38 1.04
N LEU A 50 17.02 5.04 2.33
CA LEU A 50 15.94 5.30 3.29
C LEU A 50 15.71 6.80 3.50
N ILE A 51 16.77 7.58 3.68
CA ILE A 51 16.67 9.05 3.82
C ILE A 51 16.03 9.66 2.57
N VAL A 52 16.49 9.24 1.38
CA VAL A 52 15.94 9.73 0.11
C VAL A 52 14.48 9.29 -0.06
N PHE A 53 14.14 8.06 0.30
CA PHE A 53 12.76 7.54 0.26
C PHE A 53 11.83 8.37 1.15
N VAL A 54 12.24 8.66 2.38
CA VAL A 54 11.45 9.47 3.32
C VAL A 54 11.29 10.90 2.79
N ALA A 55 12.37 11.54 2.35
CA ALA A 55 12.32 12.90 1.80
C ALA A 55 11.42 12.97 0.55
N ALA A 56 11.53 12.00 -0.35
CA ALA A 56 10.69 11.91 -1.54
C ALA A 56 9.21 11.69 -1.17
N SER A 57 8.93 10.83 -0.19
CA SER A 57 7.55 10.58 0.29
C SER A 57 6.92 11.83 0.90
N ILE A 58 7.69 12.62 1.66
CA ILE A 58 7.23 13.90 2.21
C ILE A 58 6.94 14.89 1.07
N CYS A 59 7.85 15.03 0.10
CA CYS A 59 7.64 15.87 -1.08
C CYS A 59 6.40 15.44 -1.88
N TYR A 60 6.16 14.14 -1.99
CA TYR A 60 4.97 13.62 -2.63
C TYR A 60 3.70 14.03 -1.88
N LEU A 61 3.67 13.88 -0.55
CA LEU A 61 2.54 14.29 0.29
C LEU A 61 2.26 15.80 0.20
N VAL A 62 3.30 16.64 0.15
CA VAL A 62 3.15 18.09 -0.07
C VAL A 62 2.53 18.37 -1.44
N GLY A 63 2.98 17.67 -2.49
CA GLY A 63 2.36 17.75 -3.82
C GLY A 63 0.89 17.35 -3.79
N VAL A 64 0.56 16.23 -3.14
CA VAL A 64 -0.83 15.77 -2.98
C VAL A 64 -1.66 16.77 -2.16
N TYR A 65 -1.10 17.41 -1.14
CA TYR A 65 -1.78 18.45 -0.37
C TYR A 65 -2.16 19.65 -1.24
N HIS A 66 -1.22 20.19 -2.01
CA HIS A 66 -1.49 21.28 -2.95
C HIS A 66 -2.53 20.86 -3.99
N PHE A 67 -2.44 19.64 -4.52
CA PHE A 67 -3.41 19.10 -5.47
C PHE A 67 -4.80 18.98 -4.84
N SER A 68 -4.89 18.45 -3.63
CA SER A 68 -6.14 18.31 -2.87
C SER A 68 -6.80 19.67 -2.63
N LYS A 69 -5.99 20.70 -2.31
CA LYS A 69 -6.46 22.07 -2.13
C LYS A 69 -6.97 22.70 -3.42
N LEU A 70 -6.25 22.53 -4.54
CA LEU A 70 -6.63 23.03 -5.86
C LEU A 70 -7.93 22.40 -6.38
N THR A 71 -8.16 21.13 -6.05
CA THR A 71 -9.30 20.34 -6.53
C THR A 71 -10.45 20.28 -5.56
N HIS A 72 -10.28 20.85 -4.36
CA HIS A 72 -11.19 20.73 -3.21
C HIS A 72 -11.54 19.27 -2.89
N SER A 73 -10.60 18.35 -3.09
CA SER A 73 -10.81 16.92 -2.86
C SER A 73 -10.30 16.48 -1.49
N SER A 74 -10.73 15.30 -1.04
CA SER A 74 -10.27 14.67 0.20
C SER A 74 -9.11 13.67 0.00
N VAL A 75 -8.44 13.71 -1.16
CA VAL A 75 -7.37 12.76 -1.53
C VAL A 75 -6.23 12.79 -0.51
N PHE A 76 -5.83 13.98 -0.07
CA PHE A 76 -4.77 14.12 0.93
C PHE A 76 -5.12 13.45 2.27
N ALA A 77 -6.34 13.67 2.78
CA ALA A 77 -6.78 13.06 4.03
C ALA A 77 -6.75 11.52 3.97
N TYR A 78 -7.22 10.94 2.86
CA TYR A 78 -7.18 9.49 2.66
C TYR A 78 -5.75 8.94 2.57
N MET A 79 -4.83 9.66 1.93
CA MET A 79 -3.41 9.30 1.90
C MET A 79 -2.78 9.29 3.31
N ILE A 80 -3.11 10.27 4.15
CA ILE A 80 -2.63 10.30 5.55
C ILE A 80 -3.19 9.14 6.36
N TYR A 81 -4.49 8.84 6.26
CA TYR A 81 -5.08 7.69 6.96
C TYR A 81 -4.46 6.36 6.50
N MET A 82 -4.19 6.22 5.21
CA MET A 82 -3.52 5.03 4.68
C MET A 82 -2.11 4.90 5.26
N LEU A 83 -1.35 6.00 5.31
CA LEU A 83 0.00 6.02 5.87
C LEU A 83 0.00 5.62 7.35
N ILE A 84 -0.95 6.11 8.15
CA ILE A 84 -1.14 5.68 9.53
C ILE A 84 -1.38 4.15 9.60
N CYS A 85 -2.27 3.60 8.76
CA CYS A 85 -2.50 2.16 8.72
C CYS A 85 -1.21 1.37 8.38
N VAL A 86 -0.41 1.85 7.44
CA VAL A 86 0.87 1.21 7.05
C VAL A 86 1.89 1.24 8.19
N PHE A 87 1.90 2.28 9.04
CA PHE A 87 2.78 2.35 10.21
C PHE A 87 2.29 1.52 11.41
N VAL A 88 0.97 1.31 11.55
CA VAL A 88 0.39 0.52 12.63
C VAL A 88 0.53 -0.99 12.37
N LEU A 89 0.44 -1.42 11.11
CA LEU A 89 0.44 -2.84 10.74
C LEU A 89 1.72 -3.61 11.18
N PRO A 90 2.95 -3.04 11.06
CA PRO A 90 4.18 -3.66 11.56
C PRO A 90 4.29 -3.73 13.09
N LEU A 91 3.43 -3.03 13.83
CA LEU A 91 3.43 -3.13 15.29
C LEU A 91 2.77 -4.44 15.77
N ILE A 92 1.93 -5.07 14.93
CA ILE A 92 1.21 -6.30 15.28
C ILE A 92 2.17 -7.46 15.64
N PRO A 93 3.21 -7.77 14.84
CA PRO A 93 4.21 -8.78 15.22
C PRO A 93 4.98 -8.45 16.51
N ILE A 94 5.18 -7.17 16.83
CA ILE A 94 5.85 -6.76 18.09
C ILE A 94 4.99 -7.15 19.30
N PHE A 95 3.66 -6.99 19.19
CA PHE A 95 2.73 -7.48 20.21
C PHE A 95 2.76 -9.01 20.36
N TRP A 96 3.06 -9.76 19.30
CA TRP A 96 3.20 -11.23 19.38
C TRP A 96 4.39 -11.65 20.23
N ILE A 97 5.52 -10.96 20.09
CA ILE A 97 6.73 -11.24 20.88
C ILE A 97 6.47 -10.99 22.37
N ALA A 98 5.77 -9.89 22.70
CA ALA A 98 5.41 -9.57 24.08
C ALA A 98 4.39 -10.57 24.67
N ALA A 99 3.42 -11.02 23.86
CA ALA A 99 2.42 -11.99 24.29
C ALA A 99 2.99 -13.42 24.43
N TYR A 100 3.98 -13.77 23.62
CA TYR A 100 4.68 -15.05 23.72
C TYR A 100 5.31 -15.25 25.10
N GLN A 101 5.82 -14.18 25.70
CA GLN A 101 6.44 -14.20 27.03
C GLN A 101 5.42 -14.35 28.18
N SER A 102 4.10 -14.18 27.94
CA SER A 102 3.08 -14.11 28.99
C SER A 102 2.09 -15.29 29.04
N ILE A 103 2.36 -16.41 28.34
CA ILE A 103 1.56 -17.66 28.35
C ILE A 103 0.12 -17.50 27.78
N THR A 104 -0.28 -16.31 27.33
CA THR A 104 -1.62 -16.02 26.75
C THR A 104 -1.66 -16.10 25.22
N LEU A 105 -0.90 -17.05 24.65
CA LEU A 105 -0.63 -17.14 23.20
C LEU A 105 -1.90 -17.22 22.34
N ASP A 106 -2.80 -18.16 22.66
CA ASP A 106 -3.86 -18.57 21.73
C ASP A 106 -4.86 -17.44 21.45
N SER A 107 -5.35 -16.77 22.49
CA SER A 107 -6.29 -15.65 22.36
C SER A 107 -5.65 -14.44 21.68
N THR A 108 -4.36 -14.17 21.96
CA THR A 108 -3.66 -13.00 21.44
C THR A 108 -3.36 -13.12 19.95
N ILE A 109 -3.00 -14.32 19.49
CA ILE A 109 -2.79 -14.62 18.07
C ILE A 109 -4.10 -14.43 17.29
N ILE A 110 -5.22 -14.95 17.80
CA ILE A 110 -6.52 -14.79 17.11
C ILE A 110 -6.92 -13.32 17.01
N ILE A 111 -6.84 -12.57 18.12
CA ILE A 111 -7.19 -11.14 18.14
C ILE A 111 -6.33 -10.36 17.12
N SER A 112 -5.03 -10.63 17.10
CA SER A 112 -4.11 -9.92 16.22
C SER A 112 -4.29 -10.24 14.73
N VAL A 113 -4.64 -11.47 14.37
CA VAL A 113 -5.02 -11.84 12.99
C VAL A 113 -6.27 -11.07 12.58
N VAL A 114 -7.29 -11.01 13.44
CA VAL A 114 -8.53 -10.26 13.19
C VAL A 114 -8.22 -8.77 12.99
N VAL A 115 -7.43 -8.17 13.90
CA VAL A 115 -7.01 -6.75 13.77
C VAL A 115 -6.23 -6.52 12.48
N GLY A 116 -5.31 -7.42 12.13
CA GLY A 116 -4.54 -7.36 10.89
C GLY A 116 -5.44 -7.38 9.64
N LEU A 117 -6.40 -8.29 9.58
CA LEU A 117 -7.37 -8.37 8.48
C LEU A 117 -8.23 -7.10 8.38
N VAL A 118 -8.67 -6.55 9.51
CA VAL A 118 -9.41 -5.28 9.56
C VAL A 118 -8.56 -4.12 9.02
N LEU A 119 -7.28 -4.03 9.42
CA LEU A 119 -6.37 -3.00 8.92
C LEU A 119 -6.11 -3.15 7.41
N VAL A 120 -5.95 -4.37 6.90
CA VAL A 120 -5.83 -4.63 5.46
C VAL A 120 -7.09 -4.18 4.72
N ALA A 121 -8.28 -4.53 5.23
CA ALA A 121 -9.54 -4.10 4.63
C ALA A 121 -9.71 -2.57 4.62
N ILE A 122 -9.34 -1.90 5.72
CA ILE A 122 -9.31 -0.44 5.81
C ILE A 122 -8.33 0.14 4.78
N ASN A 123 -7.14 -0.44 4.63
CA ASN A 123 -6.13 0.03 3.67
C ASN A 123 -6.65 -0.09 2.22
N VAL A 124 -7.23 -1.24 1.86
CA VAL A 124 -7.86 -1.47 0.55
C VAL A 124 -9.00 -0.46 0.31
N PHE A 125 -9.84 -0.23 1.31
CA PHE A 125 -10.93 0.76 1.22
C PHE A 125 -10.40 2.19 1.01
N LEU A 126 -9.36 2.58 1.74
CA LEU A 126 -8.74 3.90 1.59
C LEU A 126 -8.10 4.05 0.20
N PHE A 127 -7.42 3.02 -0.31
CA PHE A 127 -6.84 3.07 -1.65
C PHE A 127 -7.91 3.18 -2.72
N TYR A 128 -9.01 2.43 -2.59
CA TYR A 128 -10.17 2.58 -3.46
C TYR A 128 -10.68 4.03 -3.49
N ARG A 129 -10.86 4.65 -2.32
CA ARG A 129 -11.35 6.04 -2.21
C ARG A 129 -10.40 7.03 -2.88
N ILE A 130 -9.10 6.84 -2.72
CA ILE A 130 -8.06 7.64 -3.38
C ILE A 130 -8.16 7.48 -4.90
N CYS A 131 -8.12 6.24 -5.41
CA CYS A 131 -8.14 5.98 -6.85
C CYS A 131 -9.41 6.49 -7.51
N LYS A 132 -10.57 6.27 -6.89
CA LYS A 132 -11.85 6.78 -7.37
C LYS A 132 -11.91 8.30 -7.38
N ALA A 133 -11.40 8.95 -6.34
CA ALA A 133 -11.33 10.41 -6.29
C ALA A 133 -10.42 10.94 -7.41
N MET A 134 -9.22 10.38 -7.55
CA MET A 134 -8.28 10.75 -8.61
C MET A 134 -8.86 10.54 -10.01
N GLU A 135 -9.52 9.40 -10.27
CA GLU A 135 -10.21 9.14 -11.54
C GLU A 135 -11.33 10.16 -11.80
N SER A 136 -12.16 10.46 -10.79
CA SER A 136 -13.25 11.43 -10.96
C SER A 136 -12.76 12.84 -11.28
N ILE A 137 -11.60 13.21 -10.74
CA ILE A 137 -10.99 14.53 -10.86
C ILE A 137 -10.23 14.64 -12.19
N THR A 138 -9.48 13.60 -12.57
CA THR A 138 -8.57 13.65 -13.74
C THR A 138 -9.13 12.96 -14.99
N CYS A 139 -10.26 12.26 -14.87
CA CYS A 139 -10.85 11.41 -15.92
C CYS A 139 -9.95 10.26 -16.40
N LEU A 140 -8.91 9.90 -15.64
CA LEU A 140 -7.95 8.86 -16.02
C LEU A 140 -8.25 7.52 -15.36
N SER A 141 -8.55 6.52 -16.18
CA SER A 141 -8.79 5.13 -15.73
C SER A 141 -7.56 4.42 -15.16
N HIS A 142 -6.35 4.99 -15.36
CA HIS A 142 -5.09 4.45 -14.84
C HIS A 142 -5.09 4.28 -13.32
N PHE A 143 -5.74 5.19 -12.57
CA PHE A 143 -5.84 5.10 -11.12
C PHE A 143 -6.70 3.90 -10.68
N MET A 144 -7.79 3.61 -11.39
CA MET A 144 -8.59 2.43 -11.13
C MET A 144 -7.93 1.14 -11.58
N LEU A 145 -7.11 1.16 -12.64
CA LEU A 145 -6.28 0.02 -13.01
C LEU A 145 -5.23 -0.29 -11.93
N ALA A 146 -4.59 0.74 -11.36
CA ALA A 146 -3.68 0.57 -10.23
C ALA A 146 -4.38 -0.12 -9.04
N PHE A 147 -5.59 0.35 -8.69
CA PHE A 147 -6.38 -0.26 -7.63
C PHE A 147 -6.72 -1.73 -7.90
N LYS A 148 -7.13 -2.09 -9.13
CA LYS A 148 -7.44 -3.47 -9.51
C LYS A 148 -6.21 -4.38 -9.35
N CYS A 149 -5.05 -3.92 -9.79
CA CYS A 149 -3.79 -4.65 -9.58
C CYS A 149 -3.48 -4.80 -8.08
N TYR A 150 -3.63 -3.73 -7.28
CA TYR A 150 -3.40 -3.79 -5.84
C TYR A 150 -4.30 -4.83 -5.14
N ILE A 151 -5.61 -4.85 -5.44
CA ILE A 151 -6.50 -5.89 -4.91
C ILE A 151 -6.03 -7.29 -5.33
N GLY A 152 -5.68 -7.47 -6.61
CA GLY A 152 -5.18 -8.75 -7.10
C GLY A 152 -3.98 -9.25 -6.30
N SER A 153 -3.03 -8.36 -6.00
CA SER A 153 -1.86 -8.66 -5.15
C SER A 153 -2.26 -9.00 -3.71
N VAL A 154 -3.19 -8.25 -3.10
CA VAL A 154 -3.69 -8.54 -1.74
C VAL A 154 -4.35 -9.93 -1.68
N ILE A 155 -5.21 -10.26 -2.66
CA ILE A 155 -5.89 -11.56 -2.73
C ILE A 155 -4.88 -12.70 -2.85
N ILE A 156 -3.90 -12.59 -3.75
CA ILE A 156 -2.86 -13.62 -3.91
C ILE A 156 -2.04 -13.77 -2.62
N SER A 157 -1.72 -12.67 -1.94
CA SER A 157 -0.99 -12.72 -0.67
C SER A 157 -1.79 -13.44 0.41
N LEU A 158 -3.11 -13.20 0.49
CA LEU A 158 -4.00 -13.90 1.44
C LEU A 158 -4.11 -15.39 1.11
N ILE A 159 -4.22 -15.76 -0.17
CA ILE A 159 -4.21 -17.17 -0.60
C ILE A 159 -2.88 -17.83 -0.21
N GLY A 160 -1.75 -17.15 -0.43
CA GLY A 160 -0.43 -17.63 -0.03
C GLY A 160 -0.32 -17.83 1.48
N LEU A 161 -0.82 -16.88 2.29
CA LEU A 161 -0.84 -16.97 3.74
C LEU A 161 -1.73 -18.12 4.24
N LEU A 162 -2.91 -18.32 3.65
CA LEU A 162 -3.78 -19.45 3.95
C LEU A 162 -3.09 -20.77 3.61
N TYR A 163 -2.44 -20.85 2.46
CA TYR A 163 -1.70 -22.03 2.04
C TYR A 163 -0.55 -22.35 3.01
N LEU A 164 0.18 -21.34 3.47
CA LEU A 164 1.20 -21.49 4.51
C LEU A 164 0.59 -22.03 5.81
N TRP A 165 -0.52 -21.45 6.27
CA TRP A 165 -1.20 -21.82 7.51
C TRP A 165 -1.69 -23.28 7.52
N PHE A 166 -2.20 -23.78 6.40
CA PHE A 166 -2.68 -25.17 6.32
C PHE A 166 -1.58 -26.22 6.20
N ASN A 167 -0.35 -25.82 5.85
CA ASN A 167 0.75 -26.75 5.54
C ASN A 167 1.95 -26.63 6.51
N ILE A 168 1.88 -25.74 7.52
CA ILE A 168 2.95 -25.55 8.51
C ILE A 168 2.39 -25.64 9.93
N ASP A 169 3.14 -26.29 10.82
CA ASP A 169 2.90 -26.22 12.27
C ASP A 169 3.25 -24.80 12.79
N MET A 170 2.24 -24.08 13.27
CA MET A 170 2.38 -22.70 13.76
C MET A 170 3.38 -22.57 14.92
N GLN A 171 3.60 -23.63 15.71
CA GLN A 171 4.64 -23.61 16.75
C GLN A 171 6.06 -23.55 16.17
N GLU A 172 6.32 -24.23 15.05
CA GLU A 172 7.60 -24.17 14.36
C GLU A 172 7.82 -22.80 13.70
N PHE A 173 6.78 -22.20 13.11
CA PHE A 173 6.86 -20.88 12.49
C PHE A 173 7.19 -19.77 13.50
N ILE A 174 6.55 -19.78 14.67
CA ILE A 174 6.83 -18.83 15.75
C ILE A 174 8.23 -19.03 16.33
N ALA A 175 8.69 -20.27 16.47
CA ALA A 175 10.04 -20.58 16.91
C ALA A 175 11.12 -20.06 15.93
N LEU A 176 10.87 -20.10 14.62
CA LEU A 176 11.75 -19.52 13.60
C LEU A 176 11.80 -18.00 13.66
N TYR A 177 10.65 -17.35 13.80
CA TYR A 177 10.57 -15.89 13.88
C TYR A 177 11.25 -15.35 15.15
N THR A 178 11.18 -16.09 16.25
CA THR A 178 11.75 -15.68 17.55
C THR A 178 13.23 -16.08 17.72
N SER A 179 13.70 -17.16 17.09
CA SER A 179 15.07 -17.64 17.28
C SER A 179 16.13 -16.83 16.53
N GLY A 180 15.74 -15.94 15.61
CA GLY A 180 16.68 -15.12 14.81
C GLY A 180 17.66 -15.96 13.97
N ASN A 181 17.51 -17.28 13.97
CA ASN A 181 18.40 -18.21 13.33
C ASN A 181 17.86 -18.57 11.95
N GLU A 182 18.79 -18.55 11.02
CA GLU A 182 18.62 -18.67 9.59
C GLU A 182 17.71 -19.85 9.18
N MET A 183 17.10 -19.68 8.00
CA MET A 183 16.30 -20.65 7.24
C MET A 183 16.90 -22.08 7.13
N SER A 184 18.15 -22.27 7.55
CA SER A 184 18.88 -23.54 7.63
C SER A 184 18.23 -24.56 8.58
N ILE A 185 17.65 -24.12 9.71
CA ILE A 185 17.03 -25.02 10.71
C ILE A 185 15.78 -25.71 10.14
N PHE A 186 15.03 -25.04 9.26
CA PHE A 186 13.85 -25.63 8.61
C PHE A 186 14.25 -26.80 7.72
N THR A 187 15.35 -26.66 6.98
CA THR A 187 15.86 -27.68 6.07
C THR A 187 16.37 -28.90 6.84
N GLU A 188 16.95 -28.70 8.02
CA GLU A 188 17.56 -29.78 8.81
C GLU A 188 16.53 -30.59 9.62
N LYS A 189 15.51 -29.95 10.20
CA LYS A 189 14.45 -30.66 10.95
C LYS A 189 13.43 -31.37 10.07
N SER A 190 13.04 -30.77 8.95
CA SER A 190 12.13 -31.42 8.00
C SER A 190 12.76 -32.64 7.29
N TYR A 191 14.09 -32.71 7.22
CA TYR A 191 14.82 -33.89 6.72
C TYR A 191 14.82 -35.08 7.69
N GLN A 192 14.78 -34.84 9.01
CA GLN A 192 14.94 -35.91 10.01
C GLN A 192 13.64 -36.65 10.39
N GLN A 193 12.46 -36.09 10.10
CA GLN A 193 11.17 -36.66 10.53
C GLN A 193 10.40 -37.48 9.47
N GLY A 194 10.98 -37.74 8.28
CA GLY A 194 10.33 -38.60 7.27
C GLY A 194 9.03 -38.04 6.64
N GLY A 195 8.56 -36.87 7.09
CA GLY A 195 7.45 -36.11 6.52
C GLY A 195 7.93 -34.93 5.67
N MET A 196 8.80 -35.18 4.68
CA MET A 196 9.45 -34.14 3.87
C MET A 196 8.50 -33.39 2.90
N ASN A 197 7.23 -33.80 2.77
CA ASN A 197 6.38 -33.27 1.71
C ASN A 197 5.64 -31.99 2.11
N ASP A 198 4.94 -31.99 3.24
CA ASP A 198 3.89 -30.98 3.47
C ASP A 198 4.46 -29.58 3.83
N GLY A 199 5.50 -29.51 4.68
CA GLY A 199 6.14 -28.24 5.04
C GLY A 199 6.92 -27.58 3.89
N PHE A 200 7.64 -28.37 3.08
CA PHE A 200 8.35 -27.86 1.90
C PHE A 200 7.38 -27.40 0.80
N ILE A 201 6.28 -28.13 0.61
CA ILE A 201 5.19 -27.73 -0.29
C ILE A 201 4.56 -26.41 0.22
N GLY A 202 4.29 -26.28 1.52
CA GLY A 202 3.74 -25.07 2.13
C GLY A 202 4.61 -23.82 1.91
N VAL A 203 5.90 -23.91 2.23
CA VAL A 203 6.86 -22.78 2.05
C VAL A 203 7.03 -22.42 0.58
N SER A 204 7.21 -23.41 -0.31
CA SER A 204 7.39 -23.15 -1.75
C SER A 204 6.13 -22.53 -2.37
N GLY A 205 4.93 -22.97 -1.99
CA GLY A 205 3.67 -22.37 -2.42
C GLY A 205 3.52 -20.91 -1.96
N TYR A 206 3.89 -20.61 -0.71
CA TYR A 206 3.91 -19.24 -0.20
C TYR A 206 4.94 -18.36 -0.92
N MET A 207 6.14 -18.87 -1.21
CA MET A 207 7.16 -18.14 -1.98
C MET A 207 6.68 -17.81 -3.40
N ILE A 208 5.99 -18.74 -4.07
CA ILE A 208 5.40 -18.49 -5.40
C ILE A 208 4.31 -17.42 -5.30
N ALA A 209 3.40 -17.53 -4.33
CA ALA A 209 2.32 -16.57 -4.13
C ALA A 209 2.86 -15.16 -3.81
N THR A 210 3.86 -15.04 -2.95
CA THR A 210 4.50 -13.76 -2.62
C THR A 210 5.24 -13.16 -3.82
N PHE A 211 5.94 -13.97 -4.62
CA PHE A 211 6.57 -13.51 -5.85
C PHE A 211 5.55 -12.99 -6.87
N LEU A 212 4.47 -13.73 -7.12
CA LEU A 212 3.38 -13.30 -8.00
C LEU A 212 2.71 -12.01 -7.49
N SER A 213 2.46 -11.95 -6.18
CA SER A 213 1.92 -10.76 -5.53
C SER A 213 2.82 -9.54 -5.73
N ALA A 214 4.14 -9.69 -5.57
CA ALA A 214 5.11 -8.62 -5.79
C ALA A 214 5.09 -8.11 -7.24
N LEU A 215 5.00 -9.00 -8.24
CA LEU A 215 4.89 -8.62 -9.65
C LEU A 215 3.60 -7.84 -9.94
N ILE A 216 2.47 -8.26 -9.38
CA ILE A 216 1.20 -7.53 -9.56
C ILE A 216 1.21 -6.19 -8.81
N SER A 217 1.81 -6.14 -7.62
CA SER A 217 2.05 -4.90 -6.90
C SER A 217 2.92 -3.92 -7.70
N LEU A 218 3.93 -4.42 -8.41
CA LEU A 218 4.73 -3.60 -9.33
C LEU A 218 3.87 -2.99 -10.44
N ALA A 219 2.98 -3.79 -11.05
CA ALA A 219 2.05 -3.29 -12.07
C ALA A 219 1.12 -2.20 -11.50
N SER A 220 0.64 -2.35 -10.26
CA SER A 220 -0.13 -1.30 -9.57
C SER A 220 0.64 0.01 -9.48
N VAL A 221 1.91 -0.03 -9.05
CA VAL A 221 2.77 1.15 -8.97
C VAL A 221 2.99 1.79 -10.33
N VAL A 222 3.21 0.99 -11.38
CA VAL A 222 3.39 1.49 -12.76
C VAL A 222 2.13 2.23 -13.22
N PHE A 223 0.93 1.66 -13.05
CA PHE A 223 -0.31 2.34 -13.42
C PHE A 223 -0.56 3.61 -12.58
N TRP A 224 -0.18 3.59 -11.30
CA TRP A 224 -0.25 4.77 -10.43
C TRP A 224 0.64 5.92 -10.94
N ILE A 225 1.89 5.61 -11.30
CA ILE A 225 2.82 6.58 -11.89
C ILE A 225 2.32 7.09 -13.24
N LEU A 226 1.86 6.20 -14.13
CA LEU A 226 1.30 6.58 -15.44
C LEU A 226 0.09 7.50 -15.30
N GLY A 227 -0.77 7.24 -14.31
CA GLY A 227 -1.90 8.11 -13.99
C GLY A 227 -1.45 9.54 -13.69
N HIS A 228 -0.45 9.71 -12.82
CA HIS A 228 0.11 11.03 -12.50
C HIS A 228 0.78 11.71 -13.69
N ILE A 229 1.56 10.98 -14.50
CA ILE A 229 2.24 11.52 -15.68
C ILE A 229 1.21 12.03 -16.71
N ARG A 230 0.09 11.34 -16.88
CA ARG A 230 -0.93 11.64 -17.90
C ARG A 230 -1.93 12.72 -17.49
N ILE A 231 -1.85 13.30 -16.30
CA ILE A 231 -2.74 14.40 -15.89
C ILE A 231 -2.57 15.59 -16.86
N GLN A 232 -3.62 15.93 -17.59
CA GLN A 232 -3.68 17.08 -18.51
C GLN A 232 -4.78 18.07 -18.12
N GLU A 233 -5.85 17.57 -17.53
CA GLU A 233 -6.98 18.36 -17.04
C GLU A 233 -7.44 17.84 -15.70
N VAL A 234 -8.07 18.71 -14.93
CA VAL A 234 -8.46 18.45 -13.55
C VAL A 234 -9.79 19.15 -13.27
N LYS A 235 -10.80 18.38 -12.85
CA LYS A 235 -12.10 18.89 -12.42
C LYS A 235 -12.00 19.38 -10.98
N VAL A 236 -12.37 20.64 -10.76
CA VAL A 236 -12.49 21.24 -9.42
C VAL A 236 -13.87 20.88 -8.87
N GLN A 237 -13.89 20.26 -7.68
CA GLN A 237 -15.14 20.02 -6.98
C GLN A 237 -15.63 21.34 -6.36
N GLU A 238 -16.81 21.80 -6.75
CA GLU A 238 -17.39 22.98 -6.11
C GLU A 238 -17.78 22.64 -4.66
N ASN A 239 -17.30 23.44 -3.71
CA ASN A 239 -17.76 23.37 -2.35
C ASN A 239 -19.23 23.79 -2.30
N LEU A 240 -20.11 22.85 -1.96
CA LEU A 240 -21.54 23.08 -1.66
C LEU A 240 -21.80 24.21 -0.64
N LYS A 241 -20.78 24.70 0.07
CA LYS A 241 -20.88 25.81 1.04
C LYS A 241 -21.07 27.19 0.40
N ASP A 242 -20.67 27.40 -0.85
CA ASP A 242 -20.85 28.72 -1.50
C ASP A 242 -22.26 28.89 -2.08
N ASN A 243 -23.02 27.80 -2.28
CA ASN A 243 -24.41 27.83 -2.74
C ASN A 243 -25.44 28.03 -1.62
N LEU A 244 -25.01 28.12 -0.35
CA LEU A 244 -25.90 28.37 0.81
C LEU A 244 -25.77 29.80 1.36
N LYS A 245 -25.00 30.67 0.69
CA LYS A 245 -24.82 32.08 1.05
C LYS A 245 -25.49 33.07 0.09
N ASN A 246 -26.14 32.58 -0.97
CA ASN A 246 -26.99 33.35 -1.87
C ASN A 246 -28.43 32.85 -1.75
#